data_AF-D3YZ92-F1
#
_entry.id   AF-D3YZ92-F1
#
_cell.length_a   1.000
_cell.length_b   1.000
_cell.length_c   1.000
_cell.angle_alpha   90.00
_cell.angle_beta   90.00
_cell.angle_gamma   90.00
#
_symmetry.space_group_name_H-M   'P 1'
#
loop_
_entity.id
_entity.type
_entity.pdbx_description
1 polymer ?
#
loop_
_entity_poly.entity_id
_entity_poly.type
_entity_poly.pdbx_seq_one_letter_code
_entity_poly.pdbx_strand_id
1 'polypeptide(L)'
;MKWMVVALLCLPLLEAALIRVPLKKMKSIRETMKEQGVLKDFLKNHKYDPGQKYHFGKFGDYSVLYEPMAYMDVQSIQVPNQEFGLSENEPGTNFVYAQFDGIMGLAYPGLSSGGATTALQGMLGEGALSQPLFGVYLGSQQ
;
A
#
# COMPACT_ATOMS: atom_id res chain seq x y z
N MET A 1 -43.18 0.61 24.26
CA MET A 1 -42.69 1.83 23.56
C MET A 1 -41.27 2.25 23.96
N LYS A 2 -40.84 2.12 25.23
CA LYS A 2 -39.49 2.56 25.67
C LYS A 2 -38.30 1.82 25.04
N TRP A 3 -38.45 0.52 24.73
CA TRP A 3 -37.38 -0.31 24.18
C TRP A 3 -37.09 -0.03 22.69
N MET A 4 -38.10 0.47 21.97
CA MET A 4 -37.95 0.92 20.58
C MET A 4 -37.04 2.14 20.46
N VAL A 5 -37.08 3.04 21.46
CA VAL A 5 -36.26 4.25 21.48
C VAL A 5 -34.79 3.90 21.70
N VAL A 6 -34.49 2.91 22.54
CA VAL A 6 -33.11 2.44 22.78
C VAL A 6 -32.54 1.77 21.52
N ALA A 7 -33.31 0.92 20.85
CA ALA A 7 -32.89 0.28 19.60
C ALA A 7 -32.61 1.29 18.47
N LEU A 8 -33.46 2.32 18.35
CA LEU A 8 -33.28 3.42 17.38
C LEU A 8 -32.09 4.33 17.72
N LEU A 9 -31.75 4.49 19.01
CA LEU A 9 -30.56 5.26 19.42
C LEU A 9 -29.26 4.48 19.19
N CYS A 10 -29.28 3.14 19.22
CA CYS A 10 -28.10 2.30 19.03
C CYS A 10 -27.69 2.11 17.55
N LEU A 11 -28.64 2.24 16.60
CA LEU A 11 -28.37 2.14 15.16
C LEU A 11 -27.35 3.18 14.62
N PRO A 12 -27.45 4.49 14.92
CA PRO A 12 -26.46 5.46 14.47
C PRO A 12 -25.10 5.36 15.20
N LEU A 13 -25.05 4.72 16.37
CA LEU A 13 -23.80 4.43 17.09
C LEU A 13 -23.01 3.27 16.46
N LEU A 14 -23.68 2.40 15.70
CA LEU A 14 -23.03 1.30 14.98
C LEU A 14 -22.33 1.77 13.69
N GLU A 15 -22.84 2.83 13.05
CA GLU A 15 -22.21 3.47 11.88
C GLU A 15 -21.02 4.39 12.25
N ALA A 16 -20.89 4.77 13.52
CA ALA A 16 -19.86 5.69 14.00
C ALA A 16 -18.46 5.08 14.18
N ALA A 17 -18.28 3.78 13.92
CA ALA A 17 -17.00 3.08 14.06
C ALA A 17 -16.24 2.88 12.73
N LEU A 18 -16.61 3.59 11.66
CA LEU A 18 -15.87 3.59 10.40
C LEU A 18 -14.74 4.62 10.43
N ILE A 19 -13.58 4.23 10.97
CA ILE A 19 -12.33 4.98 10.72
C ILE A 19 -11.96 4.72 9.27
N ARG A 20 -12.33 5.61 8.36
CA ARG A 20 -11.81 5.58 6.99
C ARG A 20 -10.45 6.27 7.02
N VAL A 21 -9.39 5.59 6.60
CA VAL A 21 -8.08 6.21 6.35
C VAL A 21 -8.03 6.56 4.86
N PRO A 22 -8.44 7.77 4.45
CA PRO A 22 -8.37 8.16 3.05
C PRO A 22 -6.91 8.26 2.63
N LEU A 23 -6.50 7.44 1.66
CA LEU A 23 -5.22 7.61 1.00
C LEU A 23 -5.28 8.89 0.18
N LYS A 24 -4.54 9.90 0.64
CA LYS A 24 -4.40 11.16 -0.09
C LYS A 24 -3.22 11.01 -1.04
N LYS A 25 -3.44 11.31 -2.32
CA LYS A 25 -2.33 11.42 -3.27
C LYS A 25 -1.38 12.50 -2.77
N MET A 26 -0.17 12.09 -2.41
CA MET A 26 0.87 13.01 -1.95
C MET A 26 1.67 13.50 -3.16
N LYS A 27 2.43 14.59 -2.97
CA LYS A 27 3.42 15.01 -3.96
C LYS A 27 4.46 13.90 -4.09
N SER A 28 4.79 13.53 -5.32
CA SER A 28 5.87 12.59 -5.58
C SER A 28 7.20 13.16 -5.08
N ILE A 29 8.17 12.28 -4.81
CA ILE A 29 9.54 12.66 -4.43
C ILE A 29 10.09 13.68 -5.44
N ARG A 30 9.88 13.44 -6.74
CA ARG A 30 10.33 14.33 -7.81
C ARG A 30 9.70 15.71 -7.76
N GLU A 31 8.39 15.80 -7.50
CA GLU A 31 7.69 17.09 -7.37
C GLU A 31 8.24 17.89 -6.19
N THR A 32 8.38 17.24 -5.04
CA THR A 32 8.98 17.85 -3.84
C THR A 32 10.40 18.35 -4.10
N MET A 33 11.23 17.53 -4.75
CA MET A 33 12.60 17.92 -5.12
C MET A 33 12.63 19.09 -6.12
N LYS A 34 11.65 19.16 -7.03
CA LYS A 34 11.54 20.26 -8.00
C LYS A 34 11.19 21.57 -7.30
N GLU A 35 10.22 21.53 -6.39
CA GLU A 35 9.79 22.68 -5.58
C GLU A 35 10.91 23.19 -4.68
N GLN A 36 11.70 22.29 -4.10
CA GLN A 36 12.87 22.63 -3.28
C GLN A 36 14.08 23.08 -4.10
N GLY A 37 14.03 23.04 -5.43
CA GLY A 37 15.13 23.44 -6.31
C GLY A 37 16.29 22.44 -6.41
N VAL A 38 16.26 21.34 -5.63
CA VAL A 38 17.35 20.34 -5.56
C VAL A 38 17.31 19.32 -6.70
N LEU A 39 16.20 19.23 -7.44
CA LEU A 39 16.02 18.20 -8.46
C LEU A 39 17.10 18.22 -9.55
N LYS A 40 17.50 19.41 -10.03
CA LYS A 40 18.48 19.51 -11.13
C LYS A 40 19.84 18.93 -10.73
N ASP A 41 20.34 19.29 -9.55
CA ASP A 41 21.63 18.82 -9.05
C ASP A 41 21.59 17.32 -8.71
N PHE A 42 20.47 16.86 -8.16
CA PHE A 42 20.27 15.45 -7.91
C PHE A 42 20.34 14.62 -9.20
N LEU A 43 19.59 15.00 -10.23
CA LEU A 43 19.57 14.28 -11.51
C LEU A 43 20.92 14.32 -12.24
N LYS A 44 21.76 15.33 -11.98
CA LYS A 44 23.12 15.42 -12.52
C LYS A 44 24.07 14.43 -11.84
N ASN A 45 23.94 14.27 -10.53
CA ASN A 45 24.84 13.45 -9.72
C ASN A 45 24.36 11.98 -9.56
N HIS A 46 23.07 11.73 -9.74
CA HIS A 46 22.45 10.42 -9.60
C HIS A 46 21.81 10.00 -10.92
N LYS A 47 22.54 9.20 -11.70
CA LYS A 47 22.02 8.63 -12.95
C LYS A 47 21.08 7.47 -12.64
N TYR A 48 19.98 7.40 -13.39
CA TYR A 48 19.08 6.26 -13.33
C TYR A 48 19.82 4.99 -13.81
N ASP A 49 19.94 4.00 -12.93
CA ASP A 49 20.41 2.67 -13.25
C ASP A 49 19.24 1.67 -13.14
N PRO A 50 18.69 1.18 -14.28
CA PRO A 50 17.63 0.17 -14.28
C PRO A 50 18.04 -1.15 -13.62
N GLY A 51 19.34 -1.44 -13.51
CA GLY A 51 19.89 -2.63 -12.87
C GLY A 51 19.81 -2.59 -11.35
N GLN A 52 19.73 -1.39 -10.77
CA GLN A 52 19.76 -1.19 -9.32
C GLN A 52 18.58 -1.87 -8.61
N LYS A 53 17.41 -2.00 -9.26
CA LYS A 53 16.24 -2.71 -8.70
C LYS A 53 16.45 -4.22 -8.54
N TYR A 54 17.45 -4.80 -9.21
CA TYR A 54 17.77 -6.23 -9.11
C TYR A 54 18.87 -6.52 -8.08
N HIS A 55 19.45 -5.50 -7.44
CA HIS A 55 20.37 -5.66 -6.33
C HIS A 55 19.58 -5.94 -5.03
N PHE A 56 18.95 -7.13 -4.97
CA PHE A 56 18.14 -7.57 -3.84
C PHE A 56 18.90 -7.65 -2.49
N GLY A 57 20.24 -7.65 -2.52
CA GLY A 57 21.07 -7.69 -1.31
C GLY A 57 21.09 -6.41 -0.47
N LYS A 58 20.49 -5.30 -0.94
CA LYS A 58 20.47 -4.00 -0.23
C LYS A 58 19.09 -3.53 0.23
N PHE A 59 18.09 -4.41 0.27
CA PHE A 59 16.79 -4.08 0.86
C PHE A 59 16.84 -3.87 2.39
N GLY A 60 17.96 -4.17 3.05
CA GLY A 60 18.13 -3.99 4.50
C GLY A 60 18.22 -2.54 4.97
N ASP A 61 18.45 -1.58 4.08
CA ASP A 61 18.55 -0.15 4.44
C ASP A 61 17.20 0.59 4.37
N TYR A 62 16.10 -0.10 4.03
CA TYR A 62 14.76 0.47 4.08
C TYR A 62 14.24 0.41 5.52
N SER A 63 13.90 1.56 6.10
CA SER A 63 13.14 1.58 7.34
C SER A 63 11.66 1.47 7.01
N VAL A 64 11.04 0.38 7.47
CA VAL A 64 9.63 0.09 7.25
C VAL A 64 8.93 -0.03 8.59
N LEU A 65 7.89 0.77 8.79
CA LEU A 65 6.95 0.63 9.91
C LEU A 65 5.76 -0.22 9.47
N TYR A 66 5.27 -1.06 10.38
CA TYR A 66 4.08 -1.89 10.12
C TYR A 66 2.90 -1.30 10.85
N GLU A 67 1.87 -0.94 10.09
CA GLU A 67 0.62 -0.40 10.63
C GLU A 67 -0.56 -1.10 9.95
N PRO A 68 -1.65 -1.41 10.69
CA PRO A 68 -2.87 -1.90 10.08
C PRO A 68 -3.59 -0.74 9.38
N MET A 69 -3.88 -0.88 8.09
CA MET A 69 -4.80 0.05 7.44
C MET A 69 -6.23 -0.28 7.83
N ALA A 70 -7.07 0.74 7.99
CA ALA A 70 -8.47 0.52 8.33
C ALA A 70 -9.17 -0.41 7.33
N TYR A 71 -9.01 -0.14 6.03
CA TYR A 71 -9.43 -1.02 4.94
C TYR A 71 -8.47 -0.90 3.76
N MET A 72 -8.09 -2.03 3.17
CA MET A 72 -7.54 -2.10 1.82
C MET A 72 -8.70 -2.17 0.83
N ASP A 73 -8.74 -1.26 -0.13
CA ASP A 73 -9.75 -1.24 -1.18
C ASP A 73 -9.12 -1.61 -2.53
N VAL A 74 -9.63 -2.69 -3.13
CA VAL A 74 -9.28 -3.13 -4.49
C VAL A 74 -10.59 -3.29 -5.28
N GLN A 75 -11.00 -2.23 -5.96
CA GLN A 75 -12.26 -2.12 -6.69
C GLN A 75 -13.50 -2.31 -5.80
N SER A 76 -14.08 -3.51 -5.77
CA SER A 76 -15.23 -3.84 -4.92
C SER A 76 -14.85 -4.71 -3.72
N ILE A 77 -13.58 -5.07 -3.60
CA ILE A 77 -13.06 -5.88 -2.49
C ILE A 77 -12.55 -4.92 -1.41
N GLN A 78 -13.13 -5.04 -0.21
CA GLN A 78 -12.66 -4.33 0.96
C GLN A 78 -12.13 -5.32 1.98
N VAL A 79 -10.88 -5.14 2.40
CA VAL A 79 -10.23 -5.98 3.41
C VAL A 79 -9.93 -5.12 4.65
N PRO A 80 -10.66 -5.28 5.75
CA PRO A 80 -10.42 -4.53 6.97
C PRO A 80 -9.09 -4.91 7.61
N ASN A 81 -8.47 -3.96 8.32
CA ASN A 81 -7.29 -4.20 9.16
C ASN A 81 -6.12 -4.88 8.41
N GLN A 82 -6.00 -4.68 7.11
CA GLN A 82 -4.91 -5.23 6.32
C GLN A 82 -3.59 -4.61 6.80
N GLU A 83 -2.64 -5.46 7.20
CA GLU A 83 -1.32 -5.00 7.58
C GLU A 83 -0.54 -4.56 6.33
N PHE A 84 0.19 -3.45 6.42
CA PHE A 84 1.05 -2.99 5.33
C PHE A 84 2.31 -2.29 5.86
N GLY A 85 3.35 -2.30 5.03
CA GLY A 85 4.59 -1.61 5.32
C GLY A 85 4.56 -0.15 4.85
N LEU A 86 4.87 0.76 5.77
CA LEU A 86 5.12 2.17 5.52
C LEU A 86 6.62 2.41 5.44
N SER A 87 7.10 2.70 4.24
CA SER A 87 8.50 3.07 4.03
C SER A 87 8.73 4.50 4.51
N GLU A 88 9.63 4.69 5.48
CA GLU A 88 10.03 6.03 5.93
C GLU A 88 11.25 6.52 5.14
N ASN A 89 12.13 5.60 4.73
CA ASN A 89 13.33 5.89 4.00
C ASN A 89 13.49 4.94 2.81
N GLU A 90 13.60 5.52 1.62
CA GLU A 90 13.84 4.78 0.39
C GLU A 90 15.21 5.11 -0.20
N PRO A 91 16.25 4.30 0.08
CA PRO A 91 17.58 4.55 -0.45
C PRO A 91 17.61 4.41 -1.98
N GLY A 92 18.39 5.28 -2.61
CA GLY A 92 18.67 5.23 -4.05
C GLY A 92 17.67 5.99 -4.92
N THR A 93 17.66 5.66 -6.22
CA THR A 93 16.88 6.41 -7.23
C THR A 93 15.66 5.66 -7.76
N ASN A 94 15.46 4.39 -7.38
CA ASN A 94 14.45 3.53 -7.99
C ASN A 94 13.05 4.15 -7.95
N PHE A 95 12.64 4.69 -6.80
CA PHE A 95 11.34 5.31 -6.61
C PHE A 95 11.26 6.78 -7.08
N VAL A 96 12.41 7.44 -7.30
CA VAL A 96 12.45 8.80 -7.89
C VAL A 96 11.91 8.80 -9.33
N TYR A 97 12.11 7.70 -10.05
CA TYR A 97 11.66 7.53 -11.44
C TYR A 97 10.48 6.56 -11.58
N ALA A 98 9.98 6.01 -10.48
CA ALA A 98 8.80 5.15 -10.51
C ALA A 98 7.56 5.95 -10.92
N GLN A 99 6.69 5.30 -11.69
CA GLN A 99 5.35 5.83 -12.01
C GLN A 99 4.28 5.35 -11.00
N PHE A 100 4.68 4.52 -10.05
CA PHE A 100 3.81 3.93 -9.02
C PHE A 100 4.28 4.39 -7.64
N ASP A 101 3.34 4.44 -6.68
CA ASP A 101 3.59 4.93 -5.32
C ASP A 101 3.84 3.82 -4.30
N GLY A 102 3.56 2.56 -4.65
CA GLY A 102 3.73 1.43 -3.74
C GLY A 102 3.69 0.07 -4.45
N ILE A 103 3.94 -0.99 -3.68
CA ILE A 103 4.02 -2.36 -4.17
C ILE A 103 3.03 -3.23 -3.39
N MET A 104 2.17 -3.95 -4.10
CA MET A 104 1.34 -4.99 -3.51
C MET A 104 1.99 -6.35 -3.75
N GLY A 105 2.51 -6.96 -2.68
CA GLY A 105 3.10 -8.30 -2.75
C GLY A 105 2.05 -9.39 -2.95
N LEU A 106 2.25 -10.24 -3.97
CA LEU A 106 1.37 -11.38 -4.30
C LEU A 106 2.05 -12.74 -4.07
N ALA A 107 3.22 -12.74 -3.43
CA ALA A 107 3.97 -13.95 -3.12
C ALA A 107 3.45 -14.66 -1.86
N TYR A 108 4.01 -15.81 -1.54
CA TYR A 108 3.63 -16.60 -0.37
C TYR A 108 3.95 -15.88 0.96
N PRO A 109 3.16 -16.11 2.03
CA PRO A 109 3.35 -15.47 3.34
C PRO A 109 4.73 -15.70 3.96
N GLY A 110 5.39 -16.81 3.64
CA GLY A 110 6.76 -17.09 4.12
C GLY A 110 7.83 -16.12 3.60
N LEU A 111 7.50 -15.31 2.59
CA LEU A 111 8.37 -14.23 2.07
C LEU A 111 7.93 -12.85 2.58
N SER A 112 6.89 -12.78 3.40
CA SER A 112 6.43 -11.53 4.00
C SER A 112 7.39 -11.12 5.11
N SER A 113 7.97 -9.92 5.00
CA SER A 113 8.81 -9.38 6.05
C SER A 113 7.99 -9.16 7.33
N GLY A 114 8.56 -9.52 8.49
CA GLY A 114 7.86 -9.47 9.78
C GLY A 114 6.75 -10.51 9.94
N GLY A 115 6.53 -11.39 8.95
CA GLY A 115 5.40 -12.33 8.95
C GLY A 115 4.05 -11.66 8.70
N ALA A 116 4.05 -10.45 8.12
CA ALA A 116 2.83 -9.67 7.92
C ALA A 116 1.81 -10.41 7.04
N THR A 117 0.53 -10.24 7.34
CA THR A 117 -0.57 -10.87 6.58
C THR A 117 -0.56 -10.38 5.13
N THR A 118 -0.55 -11.26 4.13
CA THR A 118 -0.52 -10.84 2.72
C THR A 118 -1.89 -10.34 2.24
N ALA A 119 -1.90 -9.50 1.21
CA ALA A 119 -3.14 -9.00 0.61
C ALA A 119 -4.10 -10.13 0.20
N LEU A 120 -3.58 -11.19 -0.42
CA LEU A 120 -4.39 -12.35 -0.81
C LEU A 120 -4.91 -13.14 0.38
N GLN A 121 -4.15 -13.25 1.49
CA GLN A 121 -4.66 -13.85 2.72
C GLN A 121 -5.80 -13.03 3.31
N GLY A 122 -5.67 -11.70 3.33
CA GLY A 122 -6.74 -10.81 3.77
C GLY A 122 -8.01 -10.98 2.93
N MET A 123 -7.89 -10.97 1.59
CA MET A 123 -9.02 -11.20 0.68
C MET A 123 -9.69 -12.56 0.87
N LEU A 124 -8.91 -13.61 1.15
CA LEU A 124 -9.44 -14.95 1.44
C LEU A 124 -10.15 -15.01 2.79
N GLY A 125 -9.61 -14.35 3.82
CA GLY A 125 -10.22 -14.26 5.14
C GLY A 125 -11.61 -13.61 5.11
N GLU A 126 -11.78 -12.60 4.27
CA GLU A 126 -13.07 -11.91 4.06
C GLU A 126 -14.02 -12.65 3.11
N GLY A 127 -13.62 -13.79 2.56
CA GLY A 127 -14.42 -14.52 1.56
C GLY A 127 -14.63 -13.73 0.26
N ALA A 128 -13.76 -12.74 -0.02
CA ALA A 128 -13.89 -11.85 -1.16
C ALA A 128 -13.52 -12.52 -2.50
N LEU A 129 -12.84 -13.66 -2.44
CA LEU A 129 -12.43 -14.45 -3.60
C LEU A 129 -13.27 -15.73 -3.68
N SER A 130 -13.79 -16.04 -4.87
CA SER A 130 -14.51 -17.29 -5.13
C SER A 130 -13.59 -18.52 -5.06
N GLN A 131 -12.31 -18.35 -5.38
CA GLN A 131 -11.26 -19.36 -5.31
C GLN A 131 -9.95 -18.69 -4.87
N PRO A 132 -9.03 -19.42 -4.20
CA PRO A 132 -7.70 -18.93 -3.83
C PRO A 132 -6.75 -18.86 -5.04
N LEU A 133 -7.19 -18.19 -6.10
CA LEU A 133 -6.50 -18.07 -7.38
C LEU A 133 -6.63 -16.64 -7.87
N PHE A 134 -5.58 -16.15 -8.50
CA PHE A 134 -5.58 -14.90 -9.25
C PHE A 134 -4.91 -15.12 -10.60
N GLY A 135 -5.27 -14.31 -11.59
CA GLY A 135 -4.66 -14.32 -12.92
C GLY A 135 -4.08 -12.95 -13.22
N VAL A 136 -2.96 -12.93 -13.95
CA VAL A 136 -2.36 -11.69 -14.47
C VAL A 136 -2.37 -11.76 -15.98
N TYR A 137 -2.94 -10.75 -16.61
CA TYR A 137 -2.86 -10.55 -18.05
C TYR A 137 -2.06 -9.27 -18.33
N LEU A 138 -0.91 -9.41 -18.99
CA LEU A 138 -0.09 -8.29 -19.45
C LEU A 138 -0.17 -8.23 -20.98
N GLY A 139 -0.99 -7.32 -21.49
CA GLY A 139 -1.04 -7.01 -22.91
C GLY A 139 -0.08 -5.87 -23.26
N SER A 140 0.44 -5.86 -24.48
CA SER A 140 1.00 -4.62 -25.05
C SER A 140 -0.14 -3.69 -25.43
N GLN A 141 -0.17 -2.47 -24.89
CA GLN A 141 -0.93 -1.40 -25.56
C GLN A 141 -0.23 -1.11 -26.88
N GLN A 142 -0.98 -1.18 -27.98
CA GLN A 142 -0.50 -0.85 -29.33
C GLN A 142 -0.50 0.67 -29.53
#